data_AF-A0A1Z5L429-F1
#
_entry.id   AF-A0A1Z5L429-F1
#
_cell.length_a   1.000
_cell.length_b   1.000
_cell.length_c   1.000
_cell.angle_alpha   90.00
_cell.angle_beta   90.00
_cell.angle_gamma   90.00
#
_symmetry.space_group_name_H-M   'P 1'
#
loop_
_entity.id
_entity.type
_entity.pdbx_description
1 polymer ?
#
loop_
_entity_poly.entity_id
_entity_poly.type
_entity_poly.pdbx_seq_one_letter_code
_entity_poly.pdbx_strand_id
1 'polypeptide(L)' 'MFACVGRGISFHRKRNLEAKTFAKVFPNVPLMGLFGNGELGLDCLPAFSQAKESIKQVSPPTASSCMYGYTTVIVLLSFD' A
#
# COMPACT_ATOMS: atom_id res chain seq x y z
N MET A 1 -9.86 -0.62 -0.56
CA MET A 1 -8.72 0.32 -0.49
C MET A 1 -7.44 -0.47 -0.37
N PHE A 2 -6.45 -0.11 -1.17
CA PHE A 2 -5.12 -0.68 -1.11
C PHE A 2 -4.14 0.46 -0.88
N ALA A 3 -3.45 0.47 0.26
CA ALA A 3 -2.62 1.59 0.68
C ALA A 3 -1.18 1.17 1.00
N CYS A 4 -0.21 1.95 0.53
CA CYS A 4 1.19 1.74 0.87
C CYS A 4 1.48 2.13 2.33
N VAL A 5 1.99 1.21 3.15
CA VAL A 5 2.37 1.47 4.55
C VAL A 5 3.45 2.55 4.70
N GLY A 6 4.31 2.68 3.68
CA GLY A 6 5.37 3.69 3.64
C GLY A 6 4.83 5.11 3.68
N ARG A 7 3.62 5.36 3.13
CA ARG A 7 3.03 6.70 3.14
C ARG A 7 2.53 7.11 4.52
N GLY A 8 1.96 6.16 5.28
CA GLY A 8 1.39 6.43 6.59
C GLY A 8 2.45 6.73 7.67
N ILE A 9 3.00 5.68 8.29
CA ILE A 9 3.89 5.83 9.45
C ILE A 9 5.26 6.36 9.03
N SER A 10 5.80 5.96 7.88
CA SER A 10 7.17 6.33 7.51
C SER A 10 7.25 7.77 7.00
N PHE A 11 6.32 8.19 6.15
CA PHE A 11 6.32 9.55 5.57
C PHE A 11 5.52 10.55 6.42
N HIS A 12 4.24 10.29 6.70
CA HIS A 12 3.39 11.22 7.45
C HIS A 12 3.43 11.07 8.97
N ARG A 13 4.18 10.09 9.50
CA ARG A 13 4.22 9.76 10.94
C ARG A 13 2.84 9.49 11.54
N LYS A 14 1.90 8.96 10.75
CA LYS A 14 0.51 8.73 11.14
C LYS A 14 0.06 7.31 10.83
N ARG A 15 -0.52 6.63 11.84
CA ARG A 15 -1.18 5.33 11.66
C ARG A 15 -2.57 5.51 11.05
N ASN A 16 -2.93 4.60 10.14
CA ASN A 16 -4.23 4.56 9.48
C ASN A 16 -4.60 5.90 8.82
N LEU A 17 -3.61 6.63 8.26
CA LEU A 17 -3.83 7.97 7.71
C LEU A 17 -4.92 7.94 6.63
N GLU A 18 -4.80 7.02 5.68
CA GLU A 18 -5.71 6.84 4.55
C GLU A 18 -7.10 6.45 5.03
N ALA A 19 -7.18 5.41 5.88
CA ALA A 19 -8.44 4.91 6.39
C ALA A 19 -9.19 5.96 7.22
N LYS A 20 -8.48 6.70 8.08
CA LYS A 20 -9.08 7.79 8.87
C LYS A 20 -9.51 8.96 7.99
N THR A 21 -8.75 9.29 6.95
CA THR A 21 -9.13 10.35 6.01
C THR A 21 -10.37 9.94 5.22
N PHE A 22 -10.42 8.71 4.74
CA PHE A 22 -11.59 8.16 4.05
C PHE A 22 -12.84 8.19 4.94
N ALA A 23 -12.76 7.72 6.18
CA ALA A 23 -13.89 7.70 7.11
C ALA A 23 -14.41 9.12 7.46
N LYS A 24 -13.56 10.15 7.37
CA LYS A 24 -14.01 11.54 7.54
C LYS A 24 -14.81 12.06 6.35
N VAL A 25 -14.44 11.66 5.14
CA VAL A 25 -15.09 12.10 3.89
C VAL A 25 -16.34 11.27 3.61
N PHE A 26 -16.31 9.98 3.93
CA PHE A 26 -17.38 9.01 3.66
C PHE A 26 -17.75 8.23 4.94
N PRO A 27 -18.39 8.87 5.94
CA PRO A 27 -18.60 8.28 7.26
C PRO A 27 -19.51 7.04 7.27
N ASN A 28 -20.41 6.94 6.30
CA ASN A 28 -21.38 5.84 6.21
C ASN A 28 -20.99 4.76 5.19
N VAL A 29 -19.84 4.90 4.53
CA VAL A 29 -19.37 3.94 3.54
C VAL A 29 -18.42 2.96 4.21
N PRO A 30 -18.73 1.64 4.24
CA PRO A 30 -17.84 0.66 4.83
C PRO A 30 -16.53 0.61 4.03
N LEU A 31 -15.42 0.65 4.75
CA LEU A 31 -14.09 0.59 4.16
C LEU A 31 -13.48 -0.80 4.37
N MET A 32 -13.16 -1.47 3.27
CA MET A 32 -12.44 -2.75 3.27
C MET A 32 -11.17 -2.69 2.43
N GLY A 33 -10.21 -3.57 2.74
CA GLY A 33 -8.96 -3.74 1.99
C GLY A 33 -7.76 -3.96 2.88
N LEU A 34 -6.56 -3.63 2.40
CA LEU A 34 -5.31 -3.95 3.09
C LEU A 34 -4.24 -2.86 2.93
N PHE A 35 -3.26 -2.90 3.82
CA PHE A 35 -2.05 -2.11 3.72
C PHE A 35 -0.89 -2.99 3.23
N GLY A 36 -0.17 -2.53 2.22
CA GLY A 36 0.93 -3.27 1.58
C GLY A 36 2.23 -2.46 1.53
N ASN A 37 3.34 -3.13 1.20
CA ASN A 37 4.66 -2.52 1.07
C ASN A 37 4.91 -1.86 -0.31
N GLY A 38 3.89 -1.73 -1.15
CA GLY A 38 4.03 -1.26 -2.53
C GLY A 38 3.25 -2.16 -3.47
N GLU A 39 3.96 -2.88 -4.34
CA GLU A 39 3.40 -3.82 -5.31
C GLU A 39 2.52 -4.88 -4.62
N LEU A 40 1.36 -5.15 -5.21
CA LEU A 40 0.40 -6.16 -4.76
C LEU A 40 0.20 -7.18 -5.88
N GLY A 41 0.14 -8.47 -5.54
CA GLY A 41 -0.11 -9.55 -6.50
C GLY A 41 1.14 -10.15 -7.17
N LEU A 42 2.35 -9.71 -6.79
CA LEU A 42 3.60 -10.30 -7.31
C LEU A 42 3.71 -11.80 -6.95
N ASP A 43 3.28 -12.19 -5.75
CA ASP A 43 3.23 -13.59 -5.31
C ASP A 43 2.20 -14.46 -6.07
N CYS A 44 1.27 -13.83 -6.81
CA CYS A 44 0.23 -14.53 -7.55
C CYS A 44 0.64 -14.78 -9.02
N LEU A 45 1.80 -14.30 -9.46
CA LEU A 45 2.32 -14.52 -10.81
C LEU A 45 3.13 -15.84 -10.86
N PRO A 46 2.70 -16.84 -11.66
CA PRO A 46 3.38 -18.15 -11.72
C PRO A 46 4.85 -18.06 -12.13
N ALA A 47 5.20 -17.06 -12.94
CA ALA A 47 6.57 -16.81 -13.38
C ALA A 47 7.49 -16.29 -12.26
N PHE A 48 6.94 -15.60 -11.26
CA PHE A 48 7.69 -15.03 -10.14
C PHE A 48 7.81 -15.97 -8.94
N SER A 49 6.86 -16.91 -8.79
CA SER A 49 6.92 -17.91 -7.70
C SER A 49 8.15 -18.82 -7.77
N GLN A 50 8.76 -19.01 -8.94
CA GLN A 50 9.99 -19.80 -9.10
C GLN A 50 11.29 -18.99 -8.89
N ALA A 51 11.21 -17.66 -8.86
CA ALA A 51 12.33 -16.77 -8.57
C ALA A 51 12.43 -16.39 -7.08
N LYS A 52 11.71 -17.11 -6.20
CA LYS A 52 11.64 -16.82 -4.75
C LYS A 52 12.95 -17.03 -3.98
N GLU A 53 13.95 -17.67 -4.58
CA GLU A 53 15.29 -17.66 -4.04
C GLU A 53 15.96 -16.31 -4.32
N SER A 54 15.89 -15.39 -3.35
CA SER A 54 16.71 -14.16 -3.23
C SER A 54 16.09 -12.81 -3.60
N ILE A 55 14.76 -12.60 -3.47
CA ILE A 55 14.28 -11.22 -3.27
C ILE A 55 14.59 -10.82 -1.82
N LYS A 56 15.86 -10.47 -1.56
CA LYS A 56 16.24 -9.78 -0.32
C LYS A 56 15.33 -8.58 -0.17
N GLN A 57 14.70 -8.41 0.99
CA GLN A 57 14.16 -7.12 1.38
C GLN A 57 15.30 -6.10 1.23
N VAL A 58 15.26 -5.31 0.17
CA VAL A 58 16.30 -4.32 -0.11
C VAL A 58 16.23 -3.32 1.04
N SER A 59 17.36 -3.15 1.73
CA SER A 59 17.50 -2.14 2.77
C SER A 59 17.11 -0.78 2.16
N PRO A 60 16.32 0.05 2.87
CA PRO A 60 15.84 1.30 2.30
C PRO A 60 17.01 2.13 1.76
N PRO A 61 16.91 2.67 0.53
CA PRO A 61 17.99 3.42 -0.10
C PRO A 61 18.34 4.63 0.77
N THR A 62 19.63 4.93 0.88
CA THR A 62 20.14 6.10 1.60
C THR A 62 19.60 7.40 0.97
N ALA A 63 19.35 8.38 1.82
CA ALA A 63 18.49 9.55 1.58
C ALA A 63 18.93 10.52 0.45
N SER A 64 20.00 10.24 -0.30
CA SER A 64 20.64 11.25 -1.15
C SER A 64 20.11 11.38 -2.58
N SER A 65 19.25 10.50 -3.12
CA SER A 65 18.59 10.79 -4.42
C SER A 65 17.40 9.93 -4.85
N CYS A 66 16.78 9.12 -3.99
CA CYS A 66 15.66 8.28 -4.41
C CYS A 66 14.33 9.04 -4.23
N MET A 67 13.61 9.31 -5.33
CA MET A 67 12.23 9.77 -5.23
C MET A 67 11.35 8.63 -4.70
N TYR A 68 10.70 8.84 -3.56
CA TYR A 68 9.75 7.87 -3.02
C TYR A 68 8.40 8.03 -3.73
N GLY A 69 8.00 7.00 -4.48
CA GLY A 69 6.65 6.88 -5.03
C GLY A 69 5.75 6.12 -4.08
N TYR A 70 4.67 6.74 -3.59
CA TYR A 70 3.65 6.08 -2.79
C TYR A 70 2.29 6.17 -3.48
N THR A 71 1.54 5.07 -3.51
CA THR A 71 0.19 5.04 -4.10
C THR A 71 -0.85 4.54 -3.10
N THR A 72 -2.09 5.02 -3.25
CA THR A 72 -3.27 4.44 -2.64
C THR A 72 -4.37 4.39 -3.68
N VAL A 73 -4.98 3.21 -3.81
CA VAL A 73 -6.10 2.98 -4.70
C VAL A 73 -7.36 2.81 -3.86
N ILE A 74 -8.39 3.56 -4.19
CA ILE A 74 -9.73 3.47 -3.60
C ILE A 74 -10.68 3.09 -4.73
N VAL A 75 -11.46 2.05 -4.51
CA VAL A 75 -12.47 1.56 -5.45
C VAL A 75 -13.80 1.65 -4.74
N LEU A 76 -14.78 2.29 -5.37
CA LEU A 76 -16.17 2.29 -4.92
C LEU A 76 -16.88 1.11 -5.56
N LEU A 77 -17.52 0.28 -4.73
CA LEU A 77 -18.32 -0.85 -5.18
C LEU A 77 -19.78 -0.56 -4.83
N SER A 78 -20.67 -0.82 -5.78
CA SER A 78 -22.12 -0.78 -5.60
C SER A 78 -22.65 -2.15 -5.98
N PHE A 79 -23.57 -2.67 -5.19
CA PHE A 79 -24.29 -3.91 -5.47
C PHE A 79 -25.76 -3.54 -5.71
N ASP A 80 -26.37 -4.13 -6.73
CA ASP A 80 -27.82 -4.05 -7.00
C ASP A 80 -28.62 -4.98 -6.08
#